data_AF-A0A3D5UTI8-F1
#
_entry.id   AF-A0A3D5UTI8-F1
#
_cell.length_a   1.000
_cell.length_b   1.000
_cell.length_c   1.000
_cell.angle_alpha   90.00
_cell.angle_beta   90.00
_cell.angle_gamma   90.00
#
_symmetry.space_group_name_H-M   'P 1'
#
loop_
_entity.id
_entity.type
_entity.pdbx_description
1 polymer ?
#
loop_
_entity_poly.entity_id
_entity_poly.type
_entity_poly.pdbx_seq_one_letter_code
_entity_poly.pdbx_strand_id
1 'polypeptide(L)'
;IIWDVGHQAYPHKILTGRRDRIRTLRQSEGLSGFTKRAESDYDPFGAAHSSTSISSGLGMAVARDLKGGDNNVIAVIGDGAMSAGMAY
;
A
#
# COMPACT_ATOMS: atom_id res chain seq x y z
N ILE A 1 -0.24 2.13 -6.76
CA ILE A 1 -1.43 2.14 -5.86
C ILE A 1 -0.92 1.97 -4.45
N ILE A 2 -1.40 2.79 -3.51
CA ILE A 2 -1.02 2.77 -2.09
C ILE A 2 -2.27 2.37 -1.30
N TRP A 3 -2.17 1.33 -0.47
CA TRP A 3 -3.27 0.88 0.37
C TRP A 3 -3.04 1.36 1.80
N ASP A 4 -3.96 2.17 2.35
CA ASP A 4 -3.89 2.58 3.74
C ASP A 4 -4.17 1.39 4.67
N VAL A 5 -3.41 1.25 5.76
CA VAL A 5 -3.34 0.05 6.61
C VAL A 5 -2.87 -1.21 5.86
N GLY A 6 -3.54 -1.60 4.78
CA GLY A 6 -3.20 -2.72 3.91
C GLY A 6 -3.90 -4.04 4.26
N HIS A 7 -4.75 -4.07 5.30
CA HIS A 7 -5.48 -5.27 5.72
C HIS A 7 -6.56 -5.72 4.70
N GLN A 8 -7.01 -4.79 3.86
CA GLN A 8 -7.95 -4.98 2.77
C GLN A 8 -7.27 -5.40 1.45
N ALA A 9 -5.94 -5.49 1.40
CA ALA A 9 -5.18 -5.64 0.16
C ALA A 9 -4.94 -7.11 -0.27
N TYR A 10 -5.67 -8.09 0.27
CA TYR A 10 -5.44 -9.50 -0.11
C TYR A 10 -5.78 -9.78 -1.58
N PRO A 11 -6.88 -9.26 -2.15
CA PRO A 11 -7.13 -9.37 -3.59
C PRO A 11 -6.01 -8.74 -4.43
N HIS A 12 -5.49 -7.58 -4.00
CA HIS A 12 -4.32 -6.96 -4.64
C HIS A 12 -3.12 -7.92 -4.63
N LYS A 13 -2.80 -8.57 -3.50
CA LYS A 13 -1.72 -9.58 -3.43
C LYS A 13 -1.96 -10.74 -4.40
N ILE A 14 -3.18 -11.28 -4.43
CA ILE A 14 -3.55 -12.39 -5.32
C ILE A 14 -3.33 -12.02 -6.79
N LEU A 15 -3.81 -10.85 -7.21
CA LEU A 15 -3.75 -10.38 -8.60
C LEU A 15 -2.34 -9.95 -9.03
N THR A 16 -1.45 -9.67 -8.08
CA THR A 16 -0.08 -9.22 -8.33
C THR A 16 0.94 -10.33 -8.08
N GLY A 17 0.62 -11.54 -8.54
CA GLY A 17 1.55 -12.68 -8.60
C GLY A 17 1.71 -13.49 -7.31
N ARG A 18 0.89 -13.25 -6.27
CA ARG A 18 1.02 -13.94 -4.98
C ARG A 18 -0.14 -14.91 -4.68
N ARG A 19 -0.94 -15.28 -5.69
CA ARG A 19 -2.07 -16.22 -5.56
C ARG A 19 -1.67 -17.53 -4.87
N ASP A 20 -0.60 -18.18 -5.33
CA ASP A 20 -0.22 -19.51 -4.82
C ASP A 20 0.32 -19.47 -3.39
N ARG A 21 0.82 -18.31 -2.97
CA ARG A 21 1.33 -18.06 -1.61
C ARG A 21 0.28 -17.51 -0.66
N ILE A 22 -0.93 -17.18 -1.13
CA ILE A 22 -1.91 -16.45 -0.30
C ILE A 22 -2.32 -17.21 0.98
N ARG A 23 -2.22 -18.54 0.97
CA ARG A 23 -2.52 -19.39 2.14
C ARG A 23 -1.47 -19.31 3.25
N THR A 24 -0.29 -18.74 2.99
CA THR A 24 0.77 -18.55 4.00
C THR A 24 0.66 -17.20 4.71
N LEU A 25 -0.37 -16.42 4.42
CA LEU A 25 -0.50 -15.06 4.92
C LEU A 25 -0.54 -15.03 6.47
N ARG A 26 0.25 -14.13 7.07
CA ARG A 26 0.50 -13.97 8.51
C ARG A 26 1.17 -15.16 9.21
N GLN A 27 1.70 -16.12 8.45
CA GLN A 27 2.53 -17.18 9.00
C GLN A 27 4.01 -16.77 9.01
N SER A 28 4.82 -17.41 9.87
CA SER A 28 6.27 -17.27 9.82
C SER A 28 6.78 -17.61 8.43
N GLU A 29 7.72 -16.81 7.89
CA GLU A 29 8.23 -16.92 6.51
C GLU A 29 7.15 -16.81 5.40
N GLY A 30 5.92 -16.48 5.78
CA GLY A 30 4.77 -16.31 4.90
C GLY A 30 4.60 -14.88 4.39
N LEU A 31 3.48 -14.64 3.69
CA LEU A 31 3.14 -13.29 3.25
C LEU A 31 2.75 -12.40 4.43
N SER A 32 3.14 -11.14 4.38
CA SER A 32 2.65 -10.13 5.32
C SER A 32 1.14 -9.96 5.19
N GLY A 33 0.48 -9.70 6.32
CA GLY A 33 -0.94 -9.31 6.37
C GLY A 33 -1.22 -7.90 5.85
N PHE A 34 -0.19 -7.16 5.44
CA PHE A 34 -0.26 -5.80 4.89
C PHE A 34 0.63 -5.70 3.65
N THR A 35 0.52 -4.61 2.88
CA THR A 35 1.49 -4.36 1.79
C THR A 35 2.89 -4.16 2.37
N LYS A 36 3.89 -4.78 1.74
CA LYS A 36 5.29 -4.74 2.20
C LYS A 36 6.22 -4.57 1.02
N ARG A 37 6.99 -3.48 1.00
CA ARG A 37 7.91 -3.14 -0.11
C ARG A 37 8.88 -4.26 -0.48
N ALA A 38 9.45 -4.93 0.52
CA ALA A 38 10.37 -6.03 0.30
C ALA A 38 9.69 -7.33 -0.18
N GLU A 39 8.35 -7.40 -0.19
CA GLU A 39 7.60 -8.58 -0.63
C GLU A 39 7.22 -8.51 -2.12
N SER A 40 7.05 -7.30 -2.68
CA SER A 40 6.59 -7.13 -4.06
C SER A 40 6.82 -5.71 -4.58
N ASP A 41 7.18 -5.60 -5.86
CA ASP A 41 7.23 -4.32 -6.59
C ASP A 41 5.85 -3.63 -6.68
N TYR A 42 4.77 -4.40 -6.54
CA TYR A 42 3.40 -3.89 -6.53
C TYR A 42 2.96 -3.30 -5.18
N ASP A 43 3.83 -3.34 -4.16
CA ASP A 43 3.59 -2.80 -2.82
C ASP A 43 4.51 -1.58 -2.58
N PRO A 44 4.25 -0.42 -3.23
CA PRO A 44 5.19 0.72 -3.26
C PRO A 44 5.40 1.36 -1.89
N PHE A 45 4.49 1.12 -0.94
CA PHE A 45 4.54 1.63 0.43
C PHE A 45 4.24 0.52 1.43
N GLY A 46 5.03 0.46 2.50
CA GLY A 46 4.80 -0.44 3.62
C GLY A 46 3.79 0.19 4.56
N ALA A 47 2.60 -0.38 4.65
CA ALA A 47 1.54 0.11 5.53
C ALA A 47 1.38 -0.80 6.77
N ALA A 48 0.69 -0.29 7.79
CA ALA A 48 0.12 -1.03 8.92
C ALA A 48 -0.62 -0.05 9.83
N HIS A 49 0.07 1.02 10.23
CA HIS A 49 -0.57 2.17 10.85
C HIS A 49 -1.45 2.90 9.82
N SER A 50 -2.63 3.30 10.27
CA SER A 50 -3.60 4.00 9.43
C SER A 50 -3.14 5.41 9.08
N SER A 51 -3.82 6.00 8.09
CA SER A 51 -3.80 7.44 7.79
C SER A 51 -2.50 7.92 7.16
N THR A 52 -1.67 7.00 6.68
CA THR A 52 -0.34 7.29 6.10
C THR A 52 -0.34 7.31 4.57
N SER A 53 -1.39 6.81 3.93
CA SER A 53 -1.46 6.67 2.47
C SER A 53 -1.51 8.01 1.72
N ILE A 54 -2.20 9.02 2.26
CA ILE A 54 -2.33 10.34 1.62
C ILE A 54 -0.99 11.08 1.63
N SER A 55 -0.35 11.18 2.80
CA SER A 55 0.95 11.88 2.92
C SER A 55 2.04 11.18 2.10
N SER A 56 2.07 9.84 2.11
CA SER A 56 3.00 9.08 1.26
C SER A 56 2.70 9.24 -0.24
N GLY A 57 1.42 9.23 -0.61
CA GLY A 57 0.96 9.51 -1.97
C GLY A 57 1.37 10.90 -2.46
N LEU A 58 1.22 11.93 -1.64
CA LEU A 58 1.68 13.28 -1.96
C LEU A 58 3.18 13.30 -2.25
N GLY A 59 3.99 12.69 -1.37
CA GLY A 59 5.43 12.59 -1.58
C GLY A 59 5.80 11.87 -2.89
N MET A 60 5.11 10.78 -3.22
CA MET A 60 5.31 10.06 -4.49
C MET A 60 4.89 10.89 -5.71
N ALA A 61 3.80 11.66 -5.63
CA ALA A 61 3.33 12.53 -6.71
C ALA A 61 4.31 13.68 -6.97
N VAL A 62 4.78 14.35 -5.91
CA VAL A 62 5.79 15.41 -6.03
C VAL A 62 7.08 14.85 -6.62
N ALA A 63 7.54 13.69 -6.16
CA ALA A 63 8.74 13.05 -6.70
C ALA A 63 8.60 12.65 -8.18
N ARG A 64 7.42 12.23 -8.62
CA ARG A 64 7.11 11.99 -10.04
C ARG A 64 7.25 13.29 -10.83
N ASP A 65 6.62 14.37 -10.38
CA ASP A 65 6.59 15.65 -11.11
C ASP A 65 8.00 16.22 -11.27
N LEU A 66 8.81 16.15 -10.21
CA LEU A 66 10.23 16.54 -10.25
C LEU A 66 11.08 15.69 -11.21
N LYS A 67 10.67 14.45 -11.46
CA LYS A 67 11.32 13.55 -12.43
C LYS A 67 10.74 13.68 -13.84
N GLY A 68 9.75 14.53 -14.07
CA GLY A 68 9.05 14.66 -15.35
C GLY A 68 8.25 13.43 -15.74
N GLY A 69 7.83 12.61 -14.76
CA GLY A 69 7.02 11.40 -15.01
C GLY A 69 5.54 11.71 -15.16
N ASP A 70 4.80 10.78 -15.76
CA ASP A 70 3.36 10.89 -16.06
C ASP A 70 2.51 9.82 -15.35
N ASN A 71 3.13 9.00 -14.48
CA ASN A 71 2.44 7.90 -13.83
C ASN A 71 1.39 8.37 -12.80
N ASN A 72 0.35 7.56 -12.63
CA ASN A 72 -0.70 7.82 -11.64
C ASN A 72 -0.22 7.48 -10.21
N VAL A 73 -0.60 8.31 -9.25
CA VAL A 73 -0.45 8.05 -7.82
C VAL A 73 -1.83 8.00 -7.19
N ILE A 74 -2.22 6.82 -6.71
CA ILE A 74 -3.57 6.53 -6.23
C ILE A 74 -3.46 5.97 -4.82
N ALA A 75 -4.07 6.66 -3.85
CA ALA A 75 -4.21 6.21 -2.48
C ALA A 75 -5.64 5.64 -2.28
N VAL A 76 -5.72 4.47 -1.65
CA VAL A 76 -6.98 3.85 -1.24
C VAL A 76 -7.03 3.86 0.27
N ILE A 77 -7.93 4.68 0.83
CA ILE A 77 -8.06 4.89 2.27
C ILE A 77 -9.49 4.59 2.74
N GLY A 78 -9.60 3.90 3.87
CA GLY A 78 -10.89 3.65 4.52
C GLY A 78 -11.38 4.86 5.30
N ASP A 79 -12.68 4.94 5.53
CA ASP A 79 -13.35 6.00 6.30
C ASP A 79 -12.81 6.13 7.73
N GLY A 80 -12.59 5.01 8.42
CA GLY A 80 -11.98 5.04 9.76
C GLY A 80 -10.56 5.63 9.74
N ALA A 81 -9.77 5.32 8.71
CA ALA A 81 -8.42 5.86 8.55
C ALA A 81 -8.40 7.35 8.16
N MET A 82 -9.47 7.86 7.54
CA MET A 82 -9.64 9.30 7.25
C MET A 82 -9.83 10.14 8.53
N SER A 83 -10.17 9.53 9.67
CA SER A 83 -10.47 10.28 10.89
C SER A 83 -9.25 10.79 11.65
N ALA A 84 -8.04 10.25 11.39
CA ALA A 84 -6.84 10.67 12.08
C ALA A 84 -6.24 11.93 11.46
N GLY A 85 -5.63 12.78 12.29
CA GLY A 85 -5.07 14.08 11.86
C GLY A 85 -4.04 13.99 10.73
N MET A 86 -3.27 12.90 10.61
CA MET A 86 -2.31 12.70 9.52
C MET A 86 -2.93 12.70 8.11
N ALA A 87 -4.25 12.47 8.00
CA ALA A 87 -4.97 12.50 6.74
C ALA A 87 -5.34 13.93 6.27
N TYR A 88 -5.21 14.94 7.14
CA TYR A 88 -5.55 16.35 6.89
C TYR A 88 -4.29 17.23 6.82
#